data_AF-A0A7S1V327-F1
#
_entry.id   AF-A0A7S1V327-F1
#
_cell.length_a   1.000
_cell.length_b   1.000
_cell.length_c   1.000
_cell.angle_alpha   90.00
_cell.angle_beta   90.00
_cell.angle_gamma   90.00
#
_symmetry.space_group_name_H-M   'P 1'
#
loop_
_entity.id
_entity.type
_entity.pdbx_description
1 polymer ?
#
loop_
_entity_poly.entity_id
_entity_poly.type
_entity_poly.pdbx_seq_one_letter_code
_entity_poly.pdbx_strand_id
1 'polypeptide(L)'
;MIGSSSPSQFGYKVQFNPDGNLLVVSAIYKSFGTTIKRAGSVILYRYNDNDSGDDDDDDDGSSSWIQVGQELKGKENGDWFGSSIALLQEEDDAQQDQTTKLHLAVGATGRNNGHAGYVQVFELSLVEEKEG
;
A
#
# COMPACT_ATOMS: atom_id res chain seq x y z
N MET A 1 12.18 3.42 3.75
CA MET A 1 11.58 2.18 3.17
C MET A 1 12.53 1.61 2.13
N ILE A 2 12.85 0.32 2.19
CA ILE A 2 13.59 -0.38 1.13
C ILE A 2 12.86 -1.67 0.77
N GLY A 3 12.74 -1.97 -0.52
CA GLY A 3 12.24 -3.26 -1.00
C GLY A 3 13.21 -4.37 -0.63
N SER A 4 12.69 -5.55 -0.25
CA SER A 4 13.54 -6.69 0.12
C SER A 4 14.48 -7.11 -1.03
N SER A 5 15.61 -7.73 -0.69
CA SER A 5 16.74 -8.15 -1.55
C SER A 5 16.42 -9.10 -2.72
N SER A 6 15.15 -9.31 -3.05
CA SER A 6 14.69 -10.00 -4.25
C SER A 6 14.37 -8.98 -5.34
N PRO A 7 14.53 -9.29 -6.64
CA PRO A 7 14.17 -8.40 -7.76
C PRO A 7 12.64 -8.31 -7.91
N SER A 8 11.95 -7.94 -6.83
CA SER A 8 10.50 -7.79 -6.73
C SER A 8 9.99 -6.54 -7.45
N GLN A 9 10.90 -5.62 -7.80
CA GLN A 9 10.60 -4.29 -8.32
C GLN A 9 9.66 -3.52 -7.38
N PHE A 10 9.93 -3.58 -6.07
CA PHE A 10 9.26 -2.71 -5.10
C PHE A 10 9.43 -1.25 -5.50
N GLY A 11 8.34 -0.48 -5.47
CA GLY A 11 8.28 0.88 -6.00
C GLY A 11 7.88 0.96 -7.47
N TYR A 12 7.41 -0.13 -8.09
CA TYR A 12 7.02 -0.13 -9.51
C TYR A 12 5.86 0.83 -9.82
N LYS A 13 4.90 0.92 -8.92
CA LYS A 13 3.87 1.97 -8.87
C LYS A 13 3.76 2.49 -7.45
N VAL A 14 3.52 3.79 -7.34
CA VAL A 14 3.28 4.51 -6.09
C VAL A 14 2.09 5.43 -6.26
N GLN A 15 1.27 5.58 -5.23
CA GLN A 15 0.17 6.54 -5.22
C GLN A 15 -0.13 7.01 -3.80
N PHE A 16 -0.25 8.33 -3.63
CA PHE A 16 -0.74 8.94 -2.41
C PHE A 16 -2.27 9.03 -2.40
N ASN A 17 -2.84 9.07 -1.20
CA ASN A 17 -4.18 9.61 -1.01
C ASN A 17 -4.19 11.15 -1.13
N PRO A 18 -5.36 11.80 -1.23
CA PRO A 18 -5.45 13.26 -1.35
C PRO A 18 -4.75 14.03 -0.22
N ASP A 19 -4.80 13.52 1.02
CA ASP A 19 -4.20 14.18 2.18
C ASP A 19 -2.68 13.96 2.29
N GLY A 20 -2.10 13.07 1.47
CA GLY A 20 -0.67 12.77 1.45
C GLY A 20 -0.14 11.98 2.64
N ASN A 21 -0.98 11.60 3.60
CA ASN A 21 -0.61 10.83 4.79
C ASN A 21 -0.68 9.30 4.58
N LEU A 22 -1.15 8.83 3.43
CA LEU A 22 -1.17 7.42 3.03
C LEU A 22 -0.48 7.22 1.68
N LEU A 23 0.27 6.13 1.56
CA LEU A 23 1.03 5.77 0.37
C LEU A 23 0.82 4.30 0.01
N VAL A 24 0.34 4.05 -1.19
CA VAL A 24 0.26 2.70 -1.77
C VAL A 24 1.50 2.44 -2.63
N VAL A 25 2.15 1.30 -2.43
CA VAL A 25 3.35 0.89 -3.20
C VAL A 25 3.19 -0.53 -3.72
N SER A 26 3.53 -0.77 -4.98
CA SER A 26 3.57 -2.14 -5.54
C SER A 26 4.97 -2.71 -5.74
N ALA A 27 5.03 -4.05 -5.75
CA ALA A 27 6.18 -4.86 -6.11
C ALA A 27 5.77 -5.97 -7.08
N ILE A 28 5.74 -5.66 -8.37
CA ILE A 28 5.06 -6.51 -9.39
C ILE A 28 5.67 -7.88 -9.62
N TYR A 29 6.92 -8.12 -9.20
CA TYR A 29 7.57 -9.44 -9.31
C TYR A 29 7.77 -10.13 -7.97
N LYS A 30 7.07 -9.67 -6.92
CA LYS A 30 7.07 -10.37 -5.64
C LYS A 30 6.56 -11.80 -5.80
N SER A 31 7.28 -12.73 -5.18
CA SER A 31 6.93 -14.16 -5.13
C SER A 31 6.49 -14.52 -3.71
N PHE A 32 5.59 -15.49 -3.58
CA PHE A 32 5.06 -15.96 -2.31
C PHE A 32 5.31 -17.47 -2.16
N GLY A 33 6.15 -17.81 -1.19
CA GLY A 33 6.57 -19.20 -0.97
C GLY A 33 7.30 -19.81 -2.16
N THR A 34 7.19 -21.14 -2.28
CA THR A 34 7.88 -21.92 -3.32
C THR A 34 7.09 -22.04 -4.61
N THR A 35 5.76 -21.91 -4.58
CA THR A 35 4.87 -22.24 -5.71
C THR A 35 4.43 -21.01 -6.51
N ILE A 36 4.22 -19.87 -5.86
CA ILE A 36 3.69 -18.66 -6.50
C ILE A 36 4.83 -17.68 -6.78
N LYS A 37 5.20 -17.52 -8.05
CA LYS A 37 6.34 -16.73 -8.52
C LYS A 37 5.88 -15.50 -9.30
N ARG A 38 6.49 -14.35 -9.00
CA ARG A 38 6.25 -13.07 -9.70
C ARG A 38 4.75 -12.71 -9.79
N ALA A 39 4.00 -13.05 -8.74
CA ALA A 39 2.58 -12.74 -8.65
C ALA A 39 2.34 -11.25 -8.43
N GLY A 40 3.28 -10.58 -7.78
CA GLY A 40 3.17 -9.17 -7.48
C GLY A 40 2.44 -8.90 -6.18
N SER A 41 2.65 -7.72 -5.62
CA SER A 41 1.99 -7.28 -4.40
C SER A 41 1.73 -5.78 -4.36
N VAL A 42 0.81 -5.38 -3.49
CA VAL A 42 0.50 -3.99 -3.16
C VAL A 42 0.45 -3.86 -1.64
N ILE A 43 1.10 -2.82 -1.12
CA ILE A 43 1.21 -2.53 0.31
C ILE A 43 0.78 -1.09 0.55
N LEU A 44 0.02 -0.87 1.63
CA LEU A 44 -0.37 0.46 2.09
C LEU A 44 0.51 0.88 3.27
N TYR A 45 0.99 2.11 3.23
CA TYR A 45 1.77 2.73 4.28
C TYR A 45 1.06 3.99 4.77
N ARG A 46 1.24 4.30 6.06
CA ARG A 46 0.83 5.55 6.69
C ARG A 46 2.06 6.35 7.08
N TYR A 47 2.02 7.65 6.86
CA TYR A 47 3.02 8.58 7.40
C TYR A 47 2.78 8.70 8.90
N ASN A 48 3.81 8.36 9.67
CA ASN A 48 3.82 8.52 11.10
C ASN A 48 4.73 9.69 11.43
N ASP A 49 4.14 10.81 11.81
CA ASP A 49 4.88 11.99 12.20
C ASP A 49 5.24 11.87 13.68
N ASN A 50 6.54 11.70 13.94
CA ASN A 50 7.08 11.57 15.30
C ASN A 50 7.78 12.85 15.75
N ASP A 51 7.70 13.93 14.96
CA ASP A 51 8.22 15.23 15.36
C ASP A 51 7.39 15.74 16.54
N SER A 52 7.99 15.67 17.74
CA SER A 52 7.36 16.15 18.97
C SER A 52 7.31 17.68 19.04
N GLY A 53 8.05 18.37 18.16
CA GLY A 53 8.19 19.82 18.16
C GLY A 53 8.92 20.38 19.39
N ASP A 54 9.43 19.52 20.26
CA ASP A 54 10.29 19.92 21.39
C ASP A 54 11.74 20.00 20.89
N ASP A 55 12.37 21.17 21.09
CA ASP A 55 13.77 21.45 20.76
C ASP A 55 14.78 20.68 21.66
N ASP A 56 14.37 19.57 22.29
CA ASP A 56 15.25 18.76 23.12
C ASP A 56 16.24 17.98 22.24
N ASP A 57 17.54 18.18 22.48
CA ASP A 57 18.68 17.59 21.74
C ASP A 57 18.70 16.04 21.70
N ASP A 58 17.78 15.37 22.40
CA ASP A 58 17.64 13.90 22.50
C ASP A 58 16.45 13.32 21.71
N ASP A 59 15.61 14.13 21.04
CA ASP A 59 14.56 13.62 20.14
C ASP A 59 15.19 13.17 18.80
N ASP A 60 15.06 11.88 18.45
CA ASP A 60 15.47 11.43 17.11
C ASP A 60 14.51 11.94 16.02
N GLY A 61 13.33 12.44 16.43
CA GLY A 61 12.36 13.22 15.64
C GLY A 61 11.95 12.59 14.32
N SER A 62 12.28 11.31 14.10
CA SER A 62 12.35 10.79 12.74
C SER A 62 10.98 10.30 12.29
N SER A 63 10.27 11.16 11.58
CA SER A 63 9.03 10.79 10.89
C SER A 63 9.29 9.63 9.92
N SER A 64 8.36 8.68 9.87
CA SER A 64 8.57 7.42 9.16
C SER A 64 7.31 6.94 8.43
N TRP A 65 7.48 5.96 7.55
CA TRP A 65 6.37 5.32 6.85
C TRP A 65 6.15 3.92 7.40
N ILE A 66 5.03 3.71 8.07
CA ILE A 66 4.66 2.44 8.70
C ILE A 66 3.67 1.69 7.82
N GLN A 67 3.86 0.37 7.64
CA GLN A 67 2.89 -0.43 6.89
C GLN A 67 1.60 -0.53 7.69
N VAL A 68 0.46 -0.30 7.03
CA VAL A 68 -0.88 -0.45 7.62
C VAL A 68 -1.69 -1.49 6.85
N GLY A 69 -2.41 -2.32 7.59
CA GLY A 69 -3.21 -3.41 7.01
C GLY A 69 -2.38 -4.54 6.40
N GLN A 70 -3.08 -5.40 5.66
CA GLN A 70 -2.49 -6.60 5.05
C GLN A 70 -1.89 -6.31 3.68
N GLU A 71 -0.73 -6.90 3.38
CA GLU A 71 -0.20 -6.95 2.01
C GLU A 71 -1.17 -7.66 1.07
N LEU A 72 -1.58 -6.97 0.01
CA LEU A 72 -2.43 -7.52 -1.05
C LEU A 72 -1.56 -8.29 -2.03
N LYS A 73 -1.92 -9.56 -2.29
CA LYS A 73 -1.10 -10.51 -3.04
C LYS A 73 -1.77 -10.89 -4.35
N GLY A 74 -1.00 -10.88 -5.44
CA GLY A 74 -1.38 -11.59 -6.66
C GLY A 74 -1.56 -13.08 -6.38
N LYS A 75 -2.44 -13.73 -7.13
CA LYS A 75 -2.89 -15.10 -6.80
C LYS A 75 -2.22 -16.16 -7.67
N GLU A 76 -1.63 -15.77 -8.79
CA GLU A 76 -1.10 -16.71 -9.80
C GLU A 76 0.35 -16.40 -10.19
N ASN A 77 0.99 -17.36 -10.86
CA ASN A 77 2.32 -17.16 -11.41
C ASN A 77 2.31 -16.10 -12.50
N GLY A 78 3.21 -15.12 -12.39
CA GLY A 78 3.34 -14.07 -13.40
C GLY A 78 2.15 -13.10 -13.46
N ASP A 79 1.30 -13.06 -12.43
CA ASP A 79 0.10 -12.23 -12.38
C ASP A 79 0.41 -10.72 -12.54
N TRP A 80 1.58 -10.29 -12.05
CA TRP A 80 2.03 -8.89 -12.06
C TRP A 80 1.01 -7.95 -11.42
N PHE A 81 0.39 -8.44 -10.35
CA PHE A 81 -0.54 -7.68 -9.53
C PHE A 81 0.15 -6.43 -8.97
N GLY A 82 -0.50 -5.27 -9.12
CA GLY A 82 0.10 -3.96 -8.82
C GLY A 82 0.76 -3.27 -10.01
N SER A 83 0.55 -3.79 -11.24
CA SER A 83 1.04 -3.16 -12.48
C SER A 83 0.42 -1.79 -12.76
N SER A 84 -0.80 -1.57 -12.28
CA SER A 84 -1.46 -0.27 -12.19
C SER A 84 -2.19 -0.15 -10.86
N ILE A 85 -2.33 1.08 -10.36
CA ILE A 85 -2.98 1.40 -9.10
C ILE A 85 -3.84 2.64 -9.32
N ALA A 86 -5.04 2.64 -8.75
CA ALA A 86 -5.85 3.84 -8.54
C ALA A 86 -6.40 3.80 -7.11
N LEU A 87 -6.07 4.82 -6.32
CA LEU A 87 -6.57 5.05 -4.98
C LEU A 87 -7.54 6.22 -4.97
N LEU A 88 -8.67 6.04 -4.32
CA LEU A 88 -9.63 7.07 -3.98
C LEU A 88 -9.90 7.02 -2.48
N GLN A 89 -9.96 8.18 -1.85
CA GLN A 89 -10.39 8.35 -0.46
C GLN A 89 -11.78 8.95 -0.47
N GLU A 90 -12.69 8.36 0.31
CA GLU A 90 -13.98 9.00 0.55
C GLU A 90 -13.79 10.19 1.49
N GLU A 91 -14.38 11.32 1.12
CA GLU A 91 -14.53 12.45 2.03
C GLU A 91 -15.73 12.16 2.93
N ASP A 92 -15.48 12.04 4.24
CA ASP A 92 -16.55 12.00 5.25
C ASP A 92 -16.56 13.35 5.97
N ASP A 93 -17.39 14.27 5.49
CA ASP A 93 -17.58 15.61 6.08
C ASP A 93 -17.95 15.57 7.57
N ALA A 94 -18.47 14.45 8.05
CA ALA A 94 -18.88 14.31 9.44
C ALA A 94 -17.76 13.77 10.35
N GLN A 95 -16.68 13.17 9.80
CA GLN A 95 -15.59 12.46 10.50
C GLN A 95 -16.00 11.81 11.84
N GLN A 96 -17.23 11.27 11.92
CA GLN A 96 -17.84 10.95 13.22
C GLN A 96 -17.15 9.77 13.90
N ASP A 97 -16.55 8.89 13.10
CA ASP A 97 -16.00 7.62 13.56
C ASP A 97 -14.49 7.46 13.26
N GLN A 98 -13.78 8.57 13.00
CA GLN A 98 -12.32 8.61 12.76
C GLN A 98 -11.82 7.53 11.79
N THR A 99 -12.67 7.19 10.82
CA THR A 99 -12.43 6.09 9.88
C THR A 99 -12.15 6.67 8.52
N THR A 100 -10.95 6.42 7.99
CA THR A 100 -10.64 6.70 6.59
C THR A 100 -11.12 5.53 5.74
N LYS A 101 -12.00 5.80 4.76
CA LYS A 101 -12.44 4.82 3.77
C LYS A 101 -11.71 5.03 2.46
N LEU A 102 -11.22 3.94 1.88
CA LEU A 102 -10.46 3.94 0.63
C LEU A 102 -11.05 2.94 -0.36
N HIS A 103 -11.14 3.37 -1.61
CA HIS A 103 -11.34 2.50 -2.77
C HIS A 103 -10.02 2.34 -3.50
N LEU A 104 -9.47 1.12 -3.50
CA LEU A 104 -8.21 0.79 -4.13
C LEU A 104 -8.46 -0.16 -5.30
N ALA A 105 -8.26 0.30 -6.53
CA ALA A 105 -8.25 -0.53 -7.72
C ALA A 105 -6.81 -0.95 -8.07
N VAL A 106 -6.59 -2.25 -8.24
CA VAL A 106 -5.27 -2.82 -8.57
C VAL A 106 -5.37 -3.63 -9.85
N GLY A 107 -4.55 -3.27 -10.84
CA GLY A 107 -4.43 -4.00 -12.09
C GLY A 107 -3.36 -5.08 -12.06
N ALA A 108 -3.65 -6.19 -12.71
CA ALA A 108 -2.75 -7.30 -12.94
C ALA A 108 -2.79 -7.65 -14.42
N THR A 109 -1.69 -7.41 -15.13
CA THR A 109 -1.64 -7.51 -16.61
C THR A 109 -1.13 -8.87 -17.08
N GLY A 110 -0.49 -9.65 -16.20
CA GLY A 110 0.15 -10.91 -16.59
C GLY A 110 -0.75 -12.14 -16.49
N ARG A 111 -2.01 -12.00 -16.09
CA ARG A 111 -2.90 -13.15 -15.89
C ARG A 111 -3.21 -13.89 -17.19
N ASN A 112 -3.14 -15.23 -17.10
CA ASN A 112 -3.31 -16.22 -18.16
C ASN A 112 -2.24 -16.12 -19.27
N ASN A 113 -1.96 -17.22 -19.97
CA ASN A 113 -0.96 -17.34 -21.06
C ASN A 113 -1.18 -16.40 -22.28
N GLY A 114 -2.02 -15.37 -22.16
CA GLY A 114 -2.29 -14.33 -23.14
C GLY A 114 -2.40 -12.91 -22.57
N HIS A 115 -2.00 -12.66 -21.30
CA HIS A 115 -2.03 -11.32 -20.69
C HIS A 115 -3.42 -10.66 -20.73
N ALA A 116 -4.49 -11.46 -20.56
CA ALA A 116 -5.86 -10.95 -20.57
C ALA A 116 -6.08 -9.93 -19.45
N GLY A 117 -5.31 -10.09 -18.37
CA GLY A 117 -5.30 -9.22 -17.22
C GLY A 117 -6.62 -9.19 -16.44
N TYR A 118 -6.61 -8.48 -15.33
CA TYR A 118 -7.81 -8.12 -14.58
C TYR A 118 -7.55 -6.89 -13.69
N VAL A 119 -8.64 -6.34 -13.15
CA VAL A 119 -8.60 -5.35 -12.07
C VAL A 119 -9.35 -5.93 -10.87
N GLN A 120 -8.78 -5.78 -9.69
CA GLN A 120 -9.46 -6.07 -8.42
C GLN A 120 -9.60 -4.78 -7.62
N VAL A 121 -10.82 -4.49 -7.18
CA VAL A 121 -11.15 -3.35 -6.34
C VAL A 121 -11.28 -3.80 -4.89
N PHE A 122 -10.71 -3.03 -3.98
CA PHE A 122 -10.75 -3.25 -2.54
C PHE A 122 -11.36 -2.04 -1.86
N GLU A 123 -12.24 -2.29 -0.91
CA GLU A 123 -12.72 -1.31 0.05
C GLU A 123 -11.91 -1.51 1.33
N LEU A 124 -11.20 -0.46 1.77
CA LEU A 124 -10.38 -0.49 2.96
C LEU A 124 -10.92 0.52 3.97
N SER A 125 -10.99 0.11 5.23
CA SER A 125 -11.34 1.00 6.35
C SER A 125 -10.15 1.05 7.30
N LEU A 126 -9.63 2.24 7.55
CA LEU A 126 -8.57 2.49 8.52
C LEU A 126 -9.16 3.28 9.68
N VAL A 127 -9.14 2.70 10.87
CA VAL A 127 -9.54 3.38 12.10
C VAL A 127 -8.30 4.04 12.70
N GLU A 128 -8.39 5.32 13.03
CA GLU A 128 -7.37 5.99 13.83
C GLU A 128 -7.63 5.66 15.31
N GLU A 129 -6.68 4.97 15.95
CA GLU A 129 -6.79 4.72 17.38
C GLU A 129 -6.57 6.04 18.12
N LYS A 130 -7.55 6.43 18.96
CA LYS A 130 -7.33 7.50 19.93
C LYS A 130 -6.29 7.00 20.93
N GLU A 131 -5.21 7.76 21.11
CA GLU A 131 -4.43 7.63 22.33
C GLU A 131 -5.37 7.93 23.52
N GLY A 132 -5.46 6.97 24.44
CA GLY A 132 -6.36 6.99 25.59
C GLY A 132 -5.80 7.73 26.79
#